data_AF-A0A522FK51-F1
#
_entry.id   AF-A0A522FK51-F1
#
_cell.length_a   1.000
_cell.length_b   1.000
_cell.length_c   1.000
_cell.angle_alpha   90.00
_cell.angle_beta   90.00
_cell.angle_gamma   90.00
#
_symmetry.space_group_name_H-M   'P 1'
#
loop_
_entity.id
_entity.type
_entity.pdbx_description
1 polymer ?
#
loop_
_entity_poly.entity_id
_entity_poly.type
_entity_poly.pdbx_seq_one_letter_code
_entity_poly.pdbx_strand_id
1 'polypeptide(L)'
;MDEAKLAFEHNQYRSTLNRIYYANFYIVSALAAKHNFATSKHQQLMGWFNKEFVNPGKVNHKLWDIYSQSYKNRQESDYLDFVEYSKEEIEQSYSGML
;
A
#
# COMPACT_ATOMS: atom_id res chain seq x y z
N MET A 1 13.52 25.37 -3.01
CA MET A 1 14.38 24.33 -2.40
C MET A 1 13.57 23.39 -1.54
N ASP A 2 12.56 23.89 -0.81
CA ASP A 2 11.69 23.04 0.02
C ASP A 2 10.80 22.07 -0.78
N GLU A 3 10.28 22.50 -1.94
CA GLU A 3 9.48 21.64 -2.84
C GLU A 3 10.25 20.41 -3.35
N ALA A 4 11.49 20.60 -3.80
CA ALA A 4 12.32 19.50 -4.31
C ALA A 4 12.67 18.48 -3.21
N LYS A 5 12.83 18.94 -1.97
CA LYS A 5 13.08 18.07 -0.81
C LYS A 5 11.83 17.28 -0.45
N LEU A 6 10.66 17.93 -0.41
CA LEU A 6 9.38 17.27 -0.13
C LEU A 6 9.06 16.19 -1.18
N ALA A 7 9.21 16.51 -2.47
CA ALA A 7 8.99 15.56 -3.56
C ALA A 7 9.95 14.36 -3.47
N PHE A 8 11.21 14.60 -3.10
CA PHE A 8 12.19 13.53 -2.89
C PHE A 8 11.84 12.63 -1.69
N GLU A 9 11.48 13.21 -0.55
CA GLU A 9 11.06 12.49 0.65
C GLU A 9 9.80 11.64 0.40
N HIS A 10 8.79 12.20 -0.27
CA HIS A 10 7.58 11.47 -0.68
C HIS A 10 7.91 10.27 -1.58
N ASN A 11 8.78 10.47 -2.58
CA ASN A 11 9.19 9.38 -3.47
C ASN A 11 9.93 8.25 -2.71
N GLN A 12 10.76 8.61 -1.73
CA GLN A 12 11.42 7.61 -0.87
C GLN A 12 10.42 6.82 -0.02
N TYR A 13 9.41 7.49 0.56
CA TYR A 13 8.35 6.81 1.32
C TYR A 13 7.54 5.87 0.45
N ARG A 14 7.09 6.32 -0.73
CA ARG A 14 6.39 5.48 -1.70
C ARG A 14 7.21 4.26 -2.12
N SER A 15 8.50 4.44 -2.39
CA SER A 15 9.40 3.33 -2.74
C SER A 15 9.53 2.32 -1.60
N THR A 16 9.65 2.82 -0.36
CA THR A 16 9.78 2.00 0.84
C THR A 16 8.51 1.18 1.10
N LEU A 17 7.34 1.81 1.05
CA LEU A 17 6.05 1.15 1.25
C LEU A 17 5.78 0.10 0.18
N ASN A 18 6.09 0.38 -1.08
CA ASN A 18 6.03 -0.60 -2.17
C ASN A 18 6.92 -1.82 -1.87
N ARG A 19 8.18 -1.62 -1.47
CA ARG A 19 9.10 -2.72 -1.17
C ARG A 19 8.63 -3.60 -0.02
N ILE A 20 8.13 -2.99 1.06
CA ILE A 20 7.57 -3.74 2.21
C ILE A 20 6.38 -4.59 1.74
N TYR A 21 5.46 -4.00 0.97
CA TYR A 21 4.33 -4.73 0.45
C TYR A 21 4.74 -5.91 -0.45
N TYR A 22 5.65 -5.69 -1.40
CA TYR A 22 6.08 -6.75 -2.32
C TYR A 22 6.86 -7.87 -1.62
N ALA A 23 7.62 -7.57 -0.57
CA ALA A 23 8.23 -8.59 0.28
C ALA A 23 7.16 -9.53 0.87
N ASN A 24 6.09 -8.97 1.45
CA ASN A 24 4.98 -9.77 1.97
C ASN A 24 4.24 -10.52 0.86
N PHE A 25 3.97 -9.86 -0.27
CA PHE A 25 3.29 -10.47 -1.41
C PHE A 25 4.06 -11.69 -1.93
N TYR A 26 5.38 -11.62 -2.06
CA TYR A 26 6.18 -12.75 -2.54
C TYR A 26 6.28 -13.89 -1.53
N ILE A 27 6.37 -13.59 -0.24
CA ILE A 27 6.32 -14.61 0.82
C ILE A 27 4.99 -15.38 0.74
N VAL A 28 3.87 -14.66 0.66
CA VAL A 28 2.54 -15.27 0.57
C VAL A 28 2.34 -15.98 -0.77
N SER A 29 2.91 -15.47 -1.86
CA SER A 29 2.86 -16.11 -3.19
C SER A 29 3.62 -17.43 -3.21
N ALA A 30 4.80 -17.50 -2.57
CA ALA A 30 5.55 -18.74 -2.44
C ALA A 30 4.81 -19.77 -1.58
N LEU A 31 4.16 -19.32 -0.50
CA LEU A 31 3.29 -20.17 0.30
C LEU A 31 2.09 -20.67 -0.52
N ALA A 32 1.45 -19.80 -1.29
CA ALA A 32 0.38 -20.18 -2.21
C ALA A 32 0.80 -21.25 -3.21
N ALA A 33 1.95 -21.05 -3.86
CA ALA A 33 2.49 -22.02 -4.81
C ALA A 33 2.72 -23.40 -4.17
N LYS A 34 3.23 -23.44 -2.93
CA LYS A 34 3.38 -24.70 -2.17
C LYS A 34 2.05 -25.42 -1.92
N HIS A 35 0.94 -24.69 -1.92
CA HIS A 35 -0.42 -25.20 -1.74
C HIS A 35 -1.21 -25.30 -3.05
N ASN A 36 -0.51 -25.35 -4.20
CA ASN A 36 -1.11 -25.44 -5.55
C ASN A 36 -2.10 -24.31 -5.87
N PHE A 37 -1.95 -23.16 -5.22
CA PHE A 37 -2.70 -21.94 -5.51
C PHE A 37 -1.78 -20.93 -6.17
N ALA A 38 -2.23 -20.32 -7.27
CA ALA A 38 -1.49 -19.27 -7.96
C ALA A 38 -2.44 -18.19 -8.44
N THR A 39 -2.05 -16.93 -8.22
CA THR A 39 -2.75 -15.78 -8.76
C THR A 39 -1.79 -14.60 -8.83
N SER A 40 -1.93 -13.77 -9.87
CA SER A 40 -1.28 -12.47 -9.96
C SER A 40 -2.11 -11.36 -9.30
N LYS A 41 -3.36 -11.65 -8.91
CA LYS A 41 -4.27 -10.66 -8.33
C LYS A 41 -4.03 -10.51 -6.83
N HIS A 42 -3.59 -9.33 -6.41
CA HIS A 42 -3.27 -9.00 -5.02
C HIS A 42 -4.38 -9.34 -4.02
N GLN A 43 -5.59 -8.83 -4.23
CA GLN A 43 -6.72 -9.08 -3.33
C GLN A 43 -7.12 -10.57 -3.28
N GLN A 44 -6.97 -11.29 -4.40
CA GLN A 44 -7.27 -12.72 -4.45
C GLN A 44 -6.27 -13.52 -3.61
N LEU A 45 -4.97 -13.17 -3.69
CA LEU A 45 -3.93 -13.78 -2.87
C LEU A 45 -4.14 -13.50 -1.37
N MET A 46 -4.46 -12.25 -1.03
CA MET A 46 -4.75 -11.85 0.36
C MET A 46 -5.97 -12.58 0.93
N GLY A 47 -7.06 -12.64 0.17
CA GLY A 47 -8.28 -13.34 0.59
C GLY A 47 -8.05 -14.84 0.77
N TRP A 48 -7.29 -15.46 -0.14
CA TRP A 48 -6.87 -16.85 0.00
C TRP A 48 -6.03 -17.06 1.27
N PHE A 49 -5.01 -16.23 1.50
CA PHE A 49 -4.16 -16.35 2.68
C PHE A 49 -4.93 -16.19 3.99
N ASN A 50 -5.82 -15.20 4.06
CA ASN A 50 -6.69 -14.99 5.21
C ASN A 50 -7.55 -16.23 5.49
N LYS A 51 -8.25 -16.73 4.46
CA LYS A 51 -9.13 -17.89 4.57
C LYS A 51 -8.39 -19.16 4.98
N GLU A 52 -7.23 -19.45 4.39
CA GLU A 52 -6.57 -20.75 4.54
C GLU A 52 -5.62 -20.83 5.75
N PHE A 53 -5.11 -19.69 6.23
CA PHE A 53 -4.09 -19.63 7.28
C PHE A 53 -4.48 -18.78 8.49
N VAL A 54 -5.09 -17.61 8.28
CA VAL A 54 -5.36 -16.66 9.37
C VAL A 54 -6.62 -17.05 10.13
N ASN A 55 -7.76 -17.17 9.44
CA ASN A 55 -9.04 -17.55 10.06
C ASN A 55 -8.98 -18.91 10.79
N PRO A 56 -8.30 -19.94 10.26
CA PRO A 56 -8.15 -21.22 10.96
C PRO A 56 -7.09 -21.18 12.09
N GLY A 57 -6.42 -20.05 12.33
CA GLY A 57 -5.43 -19.88 13.39
C GLY A 57 -4.05 -20.51 13.12
N LYS A 58 -3.75 -20.91 11.88
CA LYS A 58 -2.44 -21.49 11.50
C LYS A 58 -1.33 -20.44 11.46
N VAL A 59 -1.71 -19.18 11.26
CA VAL A 59 -0.81 -18.03 11.27
C VAL A 59 -1.38 -16.98 12.23
N ASN A 60 -0.48 -16.34 12.99
CA ASN A 60 -0.86 -15.29 13.93
C ASN A 60 -1.51 -14.10 13.20
N HIS A 61 -2.65 -13.63 13.71
CA HIS A 61 -3.38 -12.49 13.18
C HIS A 61 -2.51 -11.22 13.03
N LYS A 62 -1.51 -11.02 13.88
CA LYS A 62 -0.55 -9.92 13.76
C LYS A 62 0.16 -9.89 12.40
N LEU A 63 0.42 -11.05 11.80
CA LEU A 63 1.03 -11.12 10.46
C LEU A 63 0.02 -10.74 9.36
N TRP A 64 -1.27 -11.03 9.56
CA TRP A 64 -2.33 -10.52 8.70
C TRP A 64 -2.46 -9.01 8.79
N ASP A 65 -2.37 -8.44 9.99
CA ASP A 65 -2.43 -6.99 10.19
C ASP A 65 -1.26 -6.30 9.48
N ILE A 66 -0.04 -6.82 9.60
CA ILE A 66 1.13 -6.30 8.88
C ILE A 66 0.92 -6.38 7.37
N TYR A 67 0.48 -7.53 6.86
CA TYR A 67 0.32 -7.71 5.42
C TYR A 67 -0.77 -6.80 4.86
N SER A 68 -1.95 -6.79 5.48
CA SER A 68 -3.08 -5.97 5.06
C SER A 68 -2.80 -4.47 5.18
N GLN A 69 -2.11 -4.04 6.24
CA GLN A 69 -1.69 -2.65 6.38
C GLN A 69 -0.66 -2.25 5.32
N SER A 70 0.31 -3.10 5.00
CA SER A 70 1.28 -2.79 3.93
C SER A 70 0.63 -2.62 2.56
N TYR A 71 -0.44 -3.38 2.27
CA TYR A 71 -1.23 -3.20 1.05
C TYR A 71 -1.97 -1.86 1.05
N LYS A 72 -2.61 -1.49 2.16
CA LYS A 72 -3.31 -0.20 2.31
C LYS A 72 -2.34 0.97 2.17
N ASN A 73 -1.23 0.95 2.91
CA ASN A 73 -0.21 2.01 2.87
C ASN A 73 0.33 2.22 1.45
N ARG A 74 0.53 1.14 0.68
CA ARG A 74 0.92 1.24 -0.73
C ARG A 74 -0.13 1.98 -1.56
N GLN A 75 -1.40 1.62 -1.40
CA GLN A 75 -2.49 2.29 -2.12
C GLN A 75 -2.60 3.77 -1.72
N GLU A 76 -2.54 4.07 -0.43
CA GLU A 76 -2.59 5.44 0.09
C GLU A 76 -1.38 6.28 -0.37
N SER A 77 -0.18 5.69 -0.47
CA SER A 77 0.98 6.39 -1.02
C SER A 77 0.81 6.74 -2.50
N ASP A 78 0.04 5.95 -3.25
CA ASP A 78 -0.30 6.27 -4.63
C ASP A 78 -1.36 7.39 -4.70
N TYR A 79 -2.21 7.56 -3.67
CA TYR A 79 -3.22 8.63 -3.59
C TYR A 79 -2.69 9.98 -3.05
N LEU A 80 -1.69 9.98 -2.17
CA LEU A 80 -1.07 11.21 -1.68
C LEU A 80 -0.41 12.01 -2.82
N ASP A 81 0.07 11.34 -3.86
CA ASP A 81 0.57 11.99 -5.08
C ASP A 81 -0.55 12.64 -5.92
N PHE A 82 -1.83 12.26 -5.73
CA PHE A 82 -2.97 12.92 -6.41
C PHE A 82 -3.48 14.16 -5.67
N VAL A 83 -2.98 14.43 -4.45
CA VAL A 83 -3.25 15.69 -3.72
C VAL A 83 -2.18 16.72 -4.05
N GLU A 84 -1.89 16.90 -5.33
CA GLU A 84 -1.32 18.15 -5.83
C GLU A 84 -2.50 19.06 -6.16
N TYR A 85 -2.85 19.96 -5.25
CA TYR A 85 -3.88 20.98 -5.51
C TYR A 85 -3.54 21.69 -6.82
N SER A 86 -4.52 21.80 -7.72
CA SER A 86 -4.30 22.58 -8.94
C SER A 86 -4.06 24.04 -8.57
N LYS A 87 -3.33 24.78 -9.43
CA LYS A 87 -3.13 26.21 -9.22
C LYS A 87 -4.47 26.94 -9.08
N GLU A 88 -5.50 26.48 -9.79
CA GLU A 88 -6.87 26.98 -9.70
C GLU A 88 -7.54 26.73 -8.34
N GLU A 89 -7.30 25.58 -7.68
CA GLU A 89 -7.81 25.31 -6.32
C GLU A 89 -7.16 26.21 -5.26
N ILE A 90 -5.86 26.49 -5.40
CA ILE A 90 -5.14 27.41 -4.51
C ILE A 90 -5.60 28.85 -4.72
N GLU A 91 -5.78 29.30 -5.97
CA GLU A 91 -6.28 30.65 -6.28
C GLU A 91 -7.74 30.85 -5.81
N GLN A 92 -8.61 29.85 -5.92
CA GLN A 92 -9.97 29.92 -5.38
C GLN A 92 -10.00 30.00 -3.85
N SER A 93 -9.12 29.26 -3.17
CA SER A 93 -9.02 29.30 -1.70
C SER A 93 -8.50 30.66 -1.21
N TYR A 94 -7.59 31.30 -1.96
CA TYR A 94 -7.04 32.62 -1.63
C TYR A 94 -8.04 33.77 -1.85
N SER A 95 -8.85 33.68 -2.92
CA SER A 95 -9.88 34.68 -3.25
C SER A 95 -11.00 34.75 -2.20
N GLY A 96 -11.34 33.62 -1.56
CA GLY A 96 -12.35 33.56 -0.51
C GLY A 96 -11.91 34.06 0.88
N MET A 97 -10.66 34.51 1.03
CA MET A 97 -10.10 35.05 2.28
C MET A 97 -9.97 36.58 2.29
N LEU A 98 -10.35 37.27 1.20
CA LEU A 98 -10.49 38.73 1.12
C LEU A 98 -11.96 39.14 1.24
#